data_AF-A0AAN9G2J8-F1
#
_entry.id   AF-A0AAN9G2J8-F1
#
_cell.length_a   1.000
_cell.length_b   1.000
_cell.length_c   1.000
_cell.angle_alpha   90.00
_cell.angle_beta   90.00
_cell.angle_gamma   90.00
#
_symmetry.space_group_name_H-M   'P 1'
#
loop_
_entity.id
_entity.type
_entity.pdbx_description
1 polymer ?
#
loop_
_entity_poly.entity_id
_entity_poly.type
_entity_poly.pdbx_seq_one_letter_code
_entity_poly.pdbx_strand_id
1 'polypeptide(L)'
;MVLDFAENYTCTYQNEVEAAHWHKSSVTLHPIVTYYACPKGCGEAVTESLAFVSNDTVHDFNAVHHFTKMAVEHLTGTRGLCLQRIITWTDGCASQYKSKGPFADISHVFQDYGVAFERHLFGSRHGKGPSDGESAVIKSHAFNATKAGRTDIATAEDLYNYCQTSALNKQPHDEDQCHHLLRTFFWVAEGEILRQRGRQEQTLKGTRSLHAVRCVEANTVATRDLSCMCDACLSGIGECSNIESVAPWQNQVLKAVAPAQQPAARRQQIQQRVRRQLAVRANRPPALVVRAAAVNQQVFVSDTSDTDSSSPPFSSSTPFT
;
A
#
# COMPACT_ATOMS: atom_id res chain seq x y z
N MET A 1 -5.57 -5.27 -10.68
CA MET A 1 -4.73 -4.83 -9.54
C MET A 1 -3.72 -5.93 -9.23
N VAL A 2 -2.47 -5.59 -8.95
CA VAL A 2 -1.46 -6.49 -8.43
C VAL A 2 -1.05 -5.97 -7.05
N LEU A 3 -1.13 -6.80 -6.03
CA LEU A 3 -0.96 -6.39 -4.64
C LEU A 3 -0.08 -7.37 -3.88
N ASP A 4 0.84 -6.82 -3.09
CA ASP A 4 1.72 -7.58 -2.23
C ASP A 4 2.18 -6.74 -1.03
N PHE A 5 2.56 -7.38 0.07
CA PHE A 5 3.29 -6.70 1.13
C PHE A 5 4.74 -6.57 0.71
N ALA A 6 5.23 -5.35 0.68
CA ALA A 6 6.66 -5.16 0.63
C ALA A 6 7.27 -5.56 1.98
N GLU A 7 8.50 -6.08 1.97
CA GLU A 7 9.29 -6.17 3.21
C GLU A 7 9.28 -4.80 3.92
N ASN A 8 9.19 -4.79 5.25
CA ASN A 8 9.09 -3.51 5.95
C ASN A 8 10.31 -2.63 5.69
N TYR A 9 10.07 -1.33 5.52
CA TYR A 9 11.16 -0.37 5.47
C TYR A 9 11.69 -0.14 6.88
N THR A 10 12.98 -0.36 7.08
CA THR A 10 13.64 -0.06 8.35
C THR A 10 14.16 1.37 8.29
N CYS A 11 13.63 2.24 9.14
CA CYS A 11 14.10 3.61 9.27
C CYS A 11 15.57 3.62 9.68
N THR A 12 16.36 4.48 9.02
CA THR A 12 17.79 4.61 9.27
C THR A 12 18.13 6.09 9.36
N TYR A 13 19.22 6.38 10.06
CA TYR A 13 19.79 7.71 10.13
C TYR A 13 21.05 7.77 9.26
N GLN A 14 21.41 8.96 8.79
CA GLN A 14 22.70 9.15 8.12
C GLN A 14 23.84 8.94 9.13
N ASN A 15 23.78 9.67 10.24
CA ASN A 15 24.72 9.60 11.36
C ASN A 15 24.05 8.89 12.54
N GLU A 16 24.11 7.55 12.54
CA GLU A 16 23.46 6.73 13.56
C GLU A 16 24.35 6.62 14.82
N VAL A 17 23.86 7.11 15.96
CA VAL A 17 24.47 6.84 17.27
C VAL A 17 24.24 5.37 17.66
N GLU A 18 25.14 4.77 18.45
CA GLU A 18 25.05 3.34 18.82
C GLU A 18 23.69 2.95 19.42
N ALA A 19 23.05 3.84 20.18
CA ALA A 19 21.73 3.59 20.77
C ALA A 19 20.61 3.48 19.71
N ALA A 20 20.69 4.23 18.61
CA ALA A 20 19.71 4.19 17.52
C ALA A 20 19.81 2.90 16.70
N HIS A 21 20.99 2.25 16.68
CA HIS A 21 21.18 0.96 16.04
C HIS A 21 20.23 -0.13 16.56
N TRP A 22 19.92 -0.09 17.87
CA TRP A 22 19.07 -1.08 18.55
C TRP A 22 17.57 -0.74 18.53
N HIS A 23 17.20 0.48 18.12
CA HIS A 23 15.81 0.95 18.16
C HIS A 23 15.38 1.54 16.81
N LYS A 24 15.30 0.67 15.79
CA LYS A 24 14.87 1.05 14.45
C LYS A 24 13.36 0.94 14.31
N SER A 25 12.73 2.03 13.89
CA SER A 25 11.32 2.03 13.49
C SER A 25 11.15 1.20 12.22
N SER A 26 10.11 0.36 12.19
CA SER A 26 9.75 -0.44 11.03
C SER A 26 8.46 0.10 10.44
N VAL A 27 8.43 0.28 9.12
CA VAL A 27 7.30 0.86 8.39
C VAL A 27 6.73 -0.18 7.44
N THR A 28 5.42 -0.39 7.50
CA THR A 28 4.71 -1.24 6.56
C THR A 28 4.47 -0.49 5.26
N LEU A 29 4.85 -1.13 4.16
CA LEU A 29 4.58 -0.66 2.81
C LEU A 29 3.76 -1.71 2.07
N HIS A 30 2.60 -1.30 1.55
CA HIS A 30 1.76 -2.16 0.74
C HIS A 30 1.43 -1.45 -0.58
N PRO A 31 2.17 -1.73 -1.67
CA PRO A 31 1.85 -1.20 -2.98
C PRO A 31 0.76 -2.03 -3.67
N ILE A 32 -0.23 -1.34 -4.23
CA ILE A 32 -1.24 -1.89 -5.12
C ILE A 32 -1.07 -1.24 -6.49
N VAL A 33 -0.58 -2.00 -7.46
CA VAL A 33 -0.43 -1.54 -8.84
C VAL A 33 -1.72 -1.81 -9.60
N THR A 34 -2.32 -0.76 -10.14
CA THR A 34 -3.61 -0.81 -10.83
C THR A 34 -3.42 -0.51 -12.31
N TYR A 35 -4.20 -1.19 -13.14
CA TYR A 35 -4.23 -1.02 -14.58
C TYR A 35 -5.68 -0.81 -14.99
N TYR A 36 -5.99 0.29 -15.65
CA TYR A 36 -7.33 0.62 -16.12
C TYR A 36 -7.29 1.42 -17.42
N ALA A 37 -8.36 1.40 -18.21
CA ALA A 37 -8.44 2.19 -19.44
C ALA A 37 -8.41 3.68 -19.12
N CYS A 38 -7.68 4.47 -19.91
CA CYS A 38 -7.61 5.90 -19.71
C CYS A 38 -9.02 6.53 -19.73
N PRO A 39 -9.42 7.28 -18.68
CA PRO A 39 -10.73 7.95 -18.64
C PRO A 39 -10.96 8.91 -19.79
N LYS A 40 -9.88 9.43 -20.39
CA LYS A 40 -9.91 10.35 -21.53
C LYS A 40 -10.15 9.65 -22.89
N GLY A 41 -10.18 8.32 -22.91
CA GLY A 41 -10.52 7.55 -24.12
C GLY A 41 -9.41 7.49 -25.19
N CYS A 42 -8.15 7.74 -24.83
CA CYS A 42 -7.02 7.67 -25.77
C CYS A 42 -6.65 6.25 -26.25
N GLY A 43 -7.31 5.21 -25.71
CA GLY A 43 -7.03 3.81 -26.04
C GLY A 43 -5.83 3.19 -25.31
N GLU A 44 -5.08 3.97 -24.53
CA GLU A 44 -3.99 3.47 -23.70
C GLU A 44 -4.45 3.11 -22.28
N ALA A 45 -3.72 2.18 -21.66
CA ALA A 45 -3.93 1.79 -20.27
C ALA A 45 -3.15 2.71 -19.32
N VAL A 46 -3.83 3.20 -18.29
CA VAL A 46 -3.21 3.91 -17.17
C VAL A 46 -2.70 2.87 -16.17
N THR A 47 -1.43 3.02 -15.81
CA THR A 47 -0.80 2.32 -14.69
C THR A 47 -0.71 3.27 -13.51
N GLU A 48 -1.46 2.99 -12.45
CA GLU A 48 -1.42 3.78 -11.22
C GLU A 48 -0.95 2.91 -10.05
N SER A 49 0.15 3.33 -9.43
CA SER A 49 0.71 2.73 -8.22
C SER A 49 0.12 3.40 -6.98
N LEU A 50 -0.69 2.66 -6.22
CA LEU A 50 -1.27 3.11 -4.96
C LEU A 50 -0.43 2.55 -3.81
N ALA A 51 0.41 3.37 -3.19
CA ALA A 51 1.33 2.95 -2.15
C ALA A 51 0.79 3.33 -0.76
N PHE A 52 0.42 2.32 0.03
CA PHE A 52 -0.02 2.49 1.41
C PHE A 52 1.17 2.45 2.36
N VAL A 53 1.34 3.51 3.16
CA VAL A 53 2.37 3.65 4.18
C VAL A 53 1.68 3.61 5.55
N SER A 54 2.15 2.72 6.43
CA SER A 54 1.56 2.56 7.76
C SER A 54 2.60 2.29 8.84
N ASN A 55 2.37 2.83 10.03
CA ASN A 55 3.08 2.44 11.24
C ASN A 55 2.53 1.14 11.88
N ASP A 56 1.43 0.60 11.36
CA ASP A 56 0.92 -0.70 11.77
C ASP A 56 1.73 -1.83 11.13
N THR A 57 2.44 -2.62 11.96
CA THR A 57 3.33 -3.70 11.51
C THR A 57 2.66 -5.08 11.45
N VAL A 58 1.36 -5.16 11.72
CA VAL A 58 0.62 -6.42 11.68
C VAL A 58 0.12 -6.70 10.27
N HIS A 59 0.85 -7.58 9.57
CA HIS A 59 0.54 -8.01 8.19
C HIS A 59 -0.53 -9.10 8.17
N ASP A 60 -1.77 -8.72 8.47
CA ASP A 60 -2.92 -9.63 8.43
C ASP A 60 -3.86 -9.33 7.25
N PHE A 61 -4.81 -10.24 7.04
CA PHE A 61 -5.85 -10.07 6.04
C PHE A 61 -6.79 -8.88 6.30
N ASN A 62 -6.84 -8.34 7.52
CA ASN A 62 -7.65 -7.15 7.82
C ASN A 62 -6.99 -5.89 7.23
N ALA A 63 -5.66 -5.80 7.34
CA ALA A 63 -4.87 -4.75 6.69
C ALA A 63 -5.06 -4.79 5.18
N VAL A 64 -4.95 -5.97 4.57
CA VAL A 64 -5.21 -6.15 3.13
C VAL A 64 -6.60 -5.65 2.73
N HIS A 65 -7.64 -6.03 3.48
CA HIS A 65 -9.00 -5.59 3.21
C HIS A 65 -9.14 -4.06 3.33
N HIS A 66 -8.51 -3.45 4.34
CA HIS A 66 -8.51 -2.00 4.53
C HIS A 66 -7.82 -1.27 3.36
N PHE A 67 -6.63 -1.70 2.95
CA PHE A 67 -5.92 -1.11 1.80
C PHE A 67 -6.70 -1.30 0.50
N THR A 68 -7.29 -2.49 0.30
CA THR A 68 -8.13 -2.76 -0.88
C THR A 68 -9.36 -1.85 -0.90
N LYS A 69 -10.01 -1.64 0.25
CA LYS A 69 -11.14 -0.71 0.39
C LYS A 69 -10.75 0.70 -0.04
N MET A 70 -9.68 1.24 0.55
CA MET A 70 -9.19 2.58 0.21
C MET A 70 -8.82 2.71 -1.27
N ALA A 71 -8.21 1.68 -1.86
CA ALA A 71 -7.88 1.66 -3.27
C ALA A 71 -9.15 1.73 -4.17
N VAL A 72 -10.19 0.96 -3.83
CA VAL A 72 -11.46 0.99 -4.57
C VAL A 72 -12.15 2.35 -4.42
N GLU A 73 -12.17 2.91 -3.22
CA GLU A 73 -12.73 4.25 -2.95
C GLU A 73 -11.97 5.35 -3.72
N HIS A 74 -10.64 5.27 -3.81
CA HIS A 74 -9.86 6.20 -4.61
C HIS A 74 -10.14 6.08 -6.11
N LEU A 75 -10.20 4.85 -6.65
CA LEU A 75 -10.47 4.65 -8.07
C LEU A 75 -11.88 5.09 -8.48
N THR A 76 -12.87 4.85 -7.62
CA THR A 76 -14.27 5.23 -7.90
C THR A 76 -14.54 6.70 -7.60
N GLY A 77 -14.12 7.20 -6.43
CA GLY A 77 -14.38 8.56 -5.97
C GLY A 77 -13.42 9.60 -6.55
N THR A 78 -12.11 9.39 -6.41
CA THR A 78 -11.10 10.37 -6.84
C THR A 78 -10.87 10.32 -8.36
N ARG A 79 -10.79 9.12 -8.94
CA ARG A 79 -10.57 8.96 -10.39
C ARG A 79 -11.86 8.91 -11.20
N GLY A 80 -13.02 8.82 -10.56
CA GLY A 80 -14.33 8.81 -11.24
C GLY A 80 -14.58 7.57 -12.10
N LEU A 81 -13.90 6.45 -11.84
CA LEU A 81 -14.02 5.24 -12.65
C LEU A 81 -15.32 4.49 -12.34
N CYS A 82 -16.07 4.13 -13.39
CA CYS A 82 -17.18 3.20 -13.30
C CYS A 82 -16.65 1.76 -13.38
N LEU A 83 -16.37 1.15 -12.21
CA LEU A 83 -15.80 -0.19 -12.14
C LEU A 83 -16.90 -1.26 -12.23
N GLN A 84 -16.87 -2.08 -13.29
CA GLN A 84 -17.76 -3.25 -13.40
C GLN A 84 -17.16 -4.49 -12.74
N ARG A 85 -15.84 -4.68 -12.89
CA ARG A 85 -15.12 -5.82 -12.36
C ARG A 85 -13.69 -5.46 -11.95
N ILE A 86 -13.25 -6.01 -10.84
CA ILE A 86 -11.87 -5.92 -10.33
C ILE A 86 -11.25 -7.30 -10.33
N ILE A 87 -10.18 -7.46 -11.10
CA ILE A 87 -9.31 -8.63 -11.05
C ILE A 87 -8.10 -8.29 -10.21
N THR A 88 -7.86 -9.06 -9.15
CA THR A 88 -6.69 -8.93 -8.29
C THR A 88 -5.72 -10.09 -8.47
N TRP A 89 -4.44 -9.78 -8.47
CA TRP A 89 -3.34 -10.74 -8.46
C TRP A 89 -2.49 -10.55 -7.22
N THR A 90 -2.18 -11.63 -6.53
CA THR A 90 -1.42 -11.58 -5.28
C THR A 90 -0.74 -12.89 -4.97
N ASP A 91 0.12 -12.91 -3.97
CA ASP A 91 0.82 -14.10 -3.53
C ASP A 91 -0.11 -15.07 -2.77
N GLY A 92 0.39 -16.27 -2.50
CA GLY A 92 -0.37 -17.32 -1.81
C GLY A 92 -0.32 -17.25 -0.28
N CYS A 93 0.10 -16.13 0.33
CA CYS A 93 0.34 -16.07 1.76
C CYS A 93 -0.95 -16.31 2.57
N ALA A 94 -0.91 -17.28 3.48
CA ALA A 94 -2.10 -17.73 4.21
C ALA A 94 -2.60 -16.69 5.22
N SER A 95 -1.72 -15.94 5.89
CA SER A 95 -2.13 -14.91 6.85
C SER A 95 -2.78 -13.69 6.20
N GLN A 96 -2.52 -13.47 4.90
CA GLN A 96 -2.83 -12.23 4.20
C GLN A 96 -3.91 -12.41 3.14
N TYR A 97 -3.74 -13.36 2.21
CA TYR A 97 -4.58 -13.45 1.00
C TYR A 97 -5.29 -14.79 0.82
N LYS A 98 -4.66 -15.88 1.27
CA LYS A 98 -5.13 -17.26 1.02
C LYS A 98 -5.68 -17.92 2.30
N SER A 99 -6.72 -17.31 2.88
CA SER A 99 -7.41 -17.85 4.07
C SER A 99 -8.89 -17.51 4.11
N LYS A 100 -9.56 -17.94 5.19
CA LYS A 100 -11.00 -17.80 5.41
C LYS A 100 -11.48 -16.35 5.37
N GLY A 101 -10.74 -15.41 5.96
CA GLY A 101 -11.10 -14.00 6.02
C GLY A 101 -11.11 -13.34 4.64
N PRO A 102 -10.01 -13.40 3.87
CA PRO A 102 -9.97 -12.94 2.49
C PRO A 102 -11.08 -13.51 1.60
N PHE A 103 -11.43 -14.78 1.76
CA PHE A 103 -12.48 -15.41 0.96
C PHE A 103 -13.87 -14.92 1.37
N ALA A 104 -14.09 -14.73 2.66
CA ALA A 104 -15.30 -14.09 3.15
C ALA A 104 -15.43 -12.64 2.66
N ASP A 105 -14.32 -11.89 2.66
CA ASP A 105 -14.27 -10.53 2.13
C ASP A 105 -14.68 -10.54 0.65
N ILE A 106 -14.10 -11.43 -0.17
CA ILE A 106 -14.47 -11.58 -1.60
C ILE A 106 -15.96 -11.88 -1.78
N SER A 107 -16.56 -12.73 -0.93
CA SER A 107 -17.99 -13.06 -1.06
C SER A 107 -18.93 -11.86 -0.82
N HIS A 108 -18.50 -10.89 -0.01
CA HIS A 108 -19.31 -9.71 0.34
C HIS A 108 -18.95 -8.46 -0.46
N VAL A 109 -17.85 -8.45 -1.22
CA VAL A 109 -17.41 -7.28 -2.01
C VAL A 109 -18.50 -6.76 -2.95
N PHE A 110 -19.29 -7.65 -3.56
CA PHE A 110 -20.39 -7.21 -4.44
C PHE A 110 -21.48 -6.44 -3.67
N GLN A 111 -21.76 -6.79 -2.42
CA GLN A 111 -22.70 -6.05 -1.58
C GLN A 111 -22.08 -4.76 -1.02
N ASP A 112 -20.79 -4.81 -0.69
CA ASP A 112 -20.08 -3.68 -0.07
C ASP A 112 -19.80 -2.56 -1.10
N TYR A 113 -19.50 -2.89 -2.36
CA TYR A 113 -19.07 -1.92 -3.39
C TYR A 113 -19.89 -1.96 -4.69
N GLY A 114 -20.73 -2.98 -4.92
CA GLY A 114 -21.45 -3.14 -6.19
C GLY A 114 -20.59 -3.58 -7.37
N VAL A 115 -19.35 -4.05 -7.12
CA VAL A 115 -18.38 -4.42 -8.16
C VAL A 115 -18.10 -5.92 -8.12
N ALA A 116 -18.04 -6.56 -9.28
CA ALA A 116 -17.62 -7.96 -9.37
C ALA A 116 -16.13 -8.09 -9.03
N PHE A 117 -15.76 -9.09 -8.24
CA PHE A 117 -14.40 -9.22 -7.72
C PHE A 117 -13.84 -10.61 -7.92
N GLU A 118 -12.63 -10.66 -8.47
CA GLU A 118 -11.88 -11.88 -8.73
C GLU A 118 -10.49 -11.75 -8.13
N ARG A 119 -10.00 -12.84 -7.54
CA ARG A 119 -8.65 -12.94 -7.01
C ARG A 119 -7.95 -14.15 -7.60
N HIS A 120 -6.81 -13.88 -8.18
CA HIS A 120 -5.88 -14.84 -8.73
C HIS A 120 -4.62 -14.85 -7.88
N LEU A 121 -4.10 -16.04 -7.63
CA LEU A 121 -2.96 -16.28 -6.78
C LEU A 121 -1.79 -16.74 -7.64
N PHE A 122 -0.62 -16.15 -7.42
CA PHE A 122 0.61 -16.60 -8.06
C PHE A 122 1.04 -17.98 -7.56
N GLY A 123 1.86 -18.66 -8.38
CA GLY A 123 2.50 -19.91 -7.98
C GLY A 123 3.42 -19.69 -6.78
N SER A 124 3.46 -20.67 -5.88
CA SER A 124 4.34 -20.60 -4.70
C SER A 124 5.80 -20.42 -5.14
N ARG A 125 6.49 -19.42 -4.57
CA ARG A 125 7.92 -19.11 -4.81
C ARG A 125 8.27 -18.53 -6.19
N HIS A 126 7.29 -18.13 -7.00
CA HIS A 126 7.56 -17.58 -8.32
C HIS A 126 6.96 -16.19 -8.54
N GLY A 127 7.83 -15.29 -9.01
CA GLY A 127 7.48 -14.03 -9.66
C GLY A 127 7.59 -12.83 -8.74
N LYS A 128 8.65 -12.03 -8.93
CA LYS A 128 8.61 -10.63 -8.48
C LYS A 128 7.57 -9.90 -9.34
N GLY A 129 6.64 -9.22 -8.70
CA GLY A 129 5.56 -8.53 -9.37
C GLY A 129 5.84 -7.04 -9.59
N PRO A 130 4.95 -6.34 -10.32
CA PRO A 130 4.93 -4.88 -10.37
C PRO A 130 4.90 -4.23 -8.98
N SER A 131 4.20 -4.84 -8.01
CA SER A 131 4.16 -4.40 -6.61
C SER A 131 5.55 -4.37 -5.97
N ASP A 132 6.36 -5.40 -6.19
CA ASP A 132 7.74 -5.45 -5.67
C ASP A 132 8.60 -4.33 -6.26
N GLY A 133 8.48 -4.10 -7.58
CA GLY A 133 9.19 -3.03 -8.27
C GLY A 133 8.88 -1.65 -7.70
N GLU A 134 7.59 -1.38 -7.46
CA GLU A 134 7.15 -0.11 -6.87
C GLU A 134 7.68 0.07 -5.43
N SER A 135 7.66 -0.99 -4.62
CA SER A 135 8.25 -0.93 -3.28
C SER A 135 9.76 -0.68 -3.32
N ALA A 136 10.47 -1.29 -4.28
CA ALA A 136 11.91 -1.11 -4.43
C ALA A 136 12.26 0.33 -4.80
N VAL A 137 11.47 0.96 -5.68
CA VAL A 137 11.63 2.38 -6.03
C VAL A 137 11.47 3.27 -4.81
N ILE A 138 10.38 3.09 -4.04
CA ILE A 138 10.10 3.89 -2.83
C ILE A 138 11.23 3.75 -1.81
N LYS A 139 11.61 2.52 -1.49
CA LYS A 139 12.67 2.23 -0.51
C LYS A 139 14.02 2.77 -0.95
N SER A 140 14.38 2.61 -2.22
CA SER A 140 15.65 3.09 -2.76
C SER A 140 15.74 4.61 -2.71
N HIS A 141 14.66 5.32 -3.06
CA HIS A 141 14.61 6.77 -2.96
C HIS A 141 14.72 7.27 -1.52
N ALA A 142 13.99 6.65 -0.59
CA ALA A 142 14.05 6.98 0.83
C ALA A 142 15.45 6.73 1.41
N PHE A 143 16.04 5.57 1.11
CA PHE A 143 17.38 5.20 1.54
C PHE A 143 18.44 6.16 0.99
N ASN A 144 18.41 6.45 -0.32
CA ASN A 144 19.39 7.34 -0.95
C ASN A 144 19.26 8.79 -0.47
N ALA A 145 18.04 9.27 -0.17
CA ALA A 145 17.86 10.60 0.39
C ALA A 145 18.40 10.71 1.81
N THR A 146 18.19 9.69 2.62
CA THR A 146 18.76 9.58 3.97
C THR A 146 20.29 9.53 3.91
N LYS A 147 20.87 8.67 3.08
CA LYS A 147 22.33 8.54 2.97
C LYS A 147 23.01 9.78 2.39
N ALA A 148 22.34 10.50 1.51
CA ALA A 148 22.83 11.78 0.99
C ALA A 148 22.68 12.95 1.98
N GLY A 149 22.07 12.75 3.16
CA GLY A 149 21.84 13.81 4.15
C GLY A 149 20.78 14.82 3.71
N ARG A 150 19.89 14.46 2.78
CA ARG A 150 18.83 15.36 2.29
C ARG A 150 17.62 15.39 3.22
N THR A 151 17.33 14.29 3.90
CA THR A 151 16.27 14.17 4.91
C THR A 151 16.58 13.02 5.84
N ASP A 152 16.16 13.09 7.10
CA ASP A 152 16.17 11.94 8.00
C ASP A 152 14.76 11.33 8.06
N ILE A 153 14.65 10.02 7.83
CA ILE A 153 13.37 9.29 7.84
C ILE A 153 13.35 8.39 9.07
N ALA A 154 12.87 8.94 10.19
CA ALA A 154 12.88 8.30 11.50
C ALA A 154 11.58 7.52 11.80
N THR A 155 10.47 7.95 11.21
CA THR A 155 9.13 7.40 11.43
C THR A 155 8.41 7.07 10.13
N ALA A 156 7.30 6.33 10.24
CA ALA A 156 6.41 6.06 9.11
C ALA A 156 5.78 7.34 8.55
N GLU A 157 5.46 8.31 9.43
CA GLU A 157 4.94 9.61 9.03
C GLU A 157 5.98 10.38 8.22
N ASP A 158 7.25 10.37 8.63
CA ASP A 158 8.34 11.01 7.87
C ASP A 158 8.48 10.38 6.49
N LEU A 159 8.38 9.04 6.39
CA LEU A 159 8.44 8.35 5.10
C LEU A 159 7.28 8.78 4.20
N TYR A 160 6.06 8.84 4.75
CA TYR A 160 4.88 9.28 4.02
C TYR A 160 5.01 10.74 3.54
N ASN A 161 5.42 11.64 4.42
CA ASN A 161 5.64 13.05 4.11
C ASN A 161 6.71 13.23 3.03
N TYR A 162 7.82 12.49 3.13
CA TYR A 162 8.85 12.47 2.10
C TYR A 162 8.32 11.96 0.75
N CYS A 163 7.52 10.89 0.76
CA CYS A 163 6.92 10.35 -0.46
C CYS A 163 5.96 11.35 -1.14
N GLN A 164 5.24 12.15 -0.35
CA GLN A 164 4.33 13.18 -0.87
C GLN A 164 5.06 14.37 -1.50
N THR A 165 6.13 14.84 -0.88
CA THR A 165 6.88 16.04 -1.32
C THR A 165 7.93 15.75 -2.38
N SER A 166 8.36 14.49 -2.50
CA SER A 166 9.34 14.08 -3.50
C SER A 166 8.72 13.88 -4.88
N ALA A 167 9.58 13.86 -5.91
CA ALA A 167 9.21 13.53 -7.29
C ALA A 167 8.68 12.08 -7.48
N LEU A 168 8.52 11.32 -6.39
CA LEU A 168 7.87 10.02 -6.40
C LEU A 168 6.36 10.14 -6.60
N ASN A 169 5.74 11.17 -6.03
CA ASN A 169 4.32 11.43 -6.18
C ASN A 169 4.06 11.95 -7.59
N LYS A 170 3.36 11.16 -8.39
CA LYS A 170 3.04 11.48 -9.78
C LYS A 170 1.53 11.60 -9.87
N GLN A 171 1.04 12.81 -9.58
CA GLN A 171 -0.35 13.16 -9.82
C GLN A 171 -0.52 13.74 -11.22
N PRO A 172 -1.74 13.72 -11.77
CA PRO A 172 -2.04 14.49 -12.97
C PRO A 172 -1.79 15.97 -12.66
N HIS A 173 -0.96 16.62 -13.46
CA HIS A 173 -0.68 18.06 -13.31
C HIS A 173 -1.53 18.91 -14.26
N ASP A 174 -1.89 18.35 -15.43
CA ASP A 174 -2.69 19.04 -16.45
C ASP A 174 -3.96 18.25 -16.78
N GLU A 175 -5.10 18.92 -16.68
CA GLU A 175 -6.41 18.33 -17.01
C GLU A 175 -6.55 17.98 -18.50
N ASP A 176 -5.69 18.52 -19.37
CA ASP A 176 -5.74 18.29 -20.82
C ASP A 176 -4.82 17.15 -21.29
N GLN A 177 -3.74 16.81 -20.59
CA GLN A 177 -2.81 15.77 -21.02
C GLN A 177 -3.15 14.38 -20.45
N CYS A 178 -3.05 13.34 -21.27
CA CYS A 178 -3.23 11.98 -20.78
C CYS A 178 -2.01 11.54 -19.96
N HIS A 179 -2.22 11.23 -18.67
CA HIS A 179 -1.18 10.72 -17.79
C HIS A 179 -1.37 9.20 -17.58
N HIS A 180 -0.49 8.40 -18.19
CA HIS A 180 -0.59 6.93 -18.14
C HIS A 180 0.24 6.29 -17.03
N LEU A 181 1.05 7.06 -16.31
CA LEU A 181 1.91 6.59 -15.21
C LEU A 181 1.68 7.48 -14.00
N LEU A 182 0.96 6.95 -13.02
CA LEU A 182 0.57 7.67 -11.81
C LEU A 182 1.10 6.96 -10.57
N ARG A 183 1.38 7.74 -9.52
CA ARG A 183 1.73 7.20 -8.21
C ARG A 183 1.09 8.04 -7.13
N THR A 184 0.30 7.40 -6.29
CA THR A 184 -0.46 8.02 -5.20
C THR A 184 -0.09 7.35 -3.88
N PHE A 185 0.16 8.15 -2.85
CA PHE A 185 0.51 7.66 -1.52
C PHE A 185 -0.65 7.84 -0.55
N PHE A 186 -0.88 6.84 0.29
CA PHE A 186 -1.89 6.86 1.34
C PHE A 186 -1.24 6.64 2.69
N TRP A 187 -1.67 7.42 3.68
CA TRP A 187 -1.32 7.22 5.08
C TRP A 187 -2.39 6.37 5.76
N VAL A 188 -1.96 5.40 6.55
CA VAL A 188 -2.83 4.59 7.40
C VAL A 188 -2.21 4.51 8.79
N ALA A 189 -2.87 5.12 9.77
CA ALA A 189 -2.37 5.13 11.14
C ALA A 189 -2.70 3.83 11.89
N GLU A 190 -1.86 3.49 12.86
CA GLU A 190 -2.09 2.39 13.79
C GLU A 190 -3.43 2.58 14.52
N GLY A 191 -4.29 1.57 14.44
CA GLY A 191 -5.62 1.58 15.03
C GLY A 191 -6.76 1.94 14.06
N GLU A 192 -6.46 2.43 12.86
CA GLU A 192 -7.47 2.63 11.80
C GLU A 192 -7.94 1.30 11.20
N ILE A 193 -7.09 0.28 11.22
CA ILE A 193 -7.40 -1.05 10.71
C ILE A 193 -8.30 -1.79 11.71
N LEU A 194 -9.56 -1.95 11.33
CA LEU A 194 -10.56 -2.69 12.12
C LEU A 194 -10.31 -4.20 12.06
N ARG A 195 -9.64 -4.75 13.09
CA ARG A 195 -9.35 -6.20 13.20
C ARG A 195 -10.46 -7.02 13.85
N GLN A 196 -11.32 -6.39 14.66
CA GLN A 196 -12.47 -7.05 15.27
C GLN A 196 -13.68 -6.96 14.34
N ARG A 197 -13.61 -7.72 13.24
CA ARG A 197 -14.73 -7.80 12.30
C ARG A 197 -15.73 -8.86 12.77
N GLY A 198 -17.02 -8.54 12.69
CA GLY A 198 -18.11 -9.44 13.08
C GLY A 198 -18.28 -10.65 12.17
N ARG A 199 -17.61 -10.64 11.01
CA ARG A 199 -17.58 -11.69 10.00
C ARG A 199 -16.54 -12.76 10.41
N GLN A 200 -17.01 -13.95 10.79
CA GLN A 200 -16.17 -15.09 11.17
C GLN A 200 -16.65 -16.33 10.43
N GLU A 201 -15.87 -16.75 9.44
CA GLU A 201 -16.22 -17.87 8.59
C GLU A 201 -15.33 -19.08 8.90
N GLN A 202 -15.83 -20.25 8.53
CA GLN A 202 -15.08 -21.50 8.56
C GLN A 202 -14.10 -21.55 7.38
N THR A 203 -12.92 -22.11 7.62
CA THR A 203 -11.93 -22.35 6.56
C THR A 203 -12.49 -23.34 5.54
N LEU A 204 -12.50 -22.98 4.26
CA LEU A 204 -12.78 -23.90 3.17
C LEU A 204 -11.72 -25.03 3.14
N LYS A 205 -12.16 -26.27 2.95
CA LYS A 205 -11.24 -27.40 2.79
C LYS A 205 -10.55 -27.30 1.44
N GLY A 206 -9.27 -27.66 1.37
CA GLY A 206 -8.51 -27.61 0.12
C GLY A 206 -8.08 -26.21 -0.34
N THR A 207 -8.19 -25.18 0.51
CA THR A 207 -7.82 -23.80 0.15
C THR A 207 -6.45 -23.66 -0.49
N ARG A 208 -5.48 -24.52 -0.11
CA ARG A 208 -4.11 -24.50 -0.63
C ARG A 208 -3.99 -24.83 -2.12
N SER A 209 -4.87 -25.66 -2.69
CA SER A 209 -4.81 -26.01 -4.13
C SER A 209 -5.41 -24.93 -5.04
N LEU A 210 -6.25 -24.06 -4.49
CA LEU A 210 -6.95 -23.04 -5.24
C LEU A 210 -6.00 -21.93 -5.69
N HIS A 211 -6.10 -21.52 -6.97
CA HIS A 211 -5.36 -20.37 -7.50
C HIS A 211 -6.28 -19.26 -8.00
N ALA A 212 -7.58 -19.49 -8.12
CA ALA A 212 -8.54 -18.47 -8.49
C ALA A 212 -9.81 -18.55 -7.65
N VAL A 213 -10.31 -17.39 -7.21
CA VAL A 213 -11.52 -17.23 -6.41
C VAL A 213 -12.28 -16.01 -6.92
N ARG A 214 -13.59 -16.12 -7.14
CA ARG A 214 -14.44 -15.00 -7.54
C ARG A 214 -15.69 -14.90 -6.66
N CYS A 215 -16.21 -13.69 -6.53
CA CYS A 215 -17.49 -13.46 -5.87
C CYS A 215 -18.65 -14.02 -6.70
N VAL A 216 -19.65 -14.59 -6.03
CA VAL A 216 -20.92 -14.98 -6.65
C VAL A 216 -22.06 -14.29 -5.92
N GLU A 217 -22.20 -14.57 -4.64
CA GLU A 217 -23.20 -13.99 -3.75
C GLU A 217 -22.66 -14.01 -2.31
N ALA A 218 -23.35 -13.37 -1.37
CA ALA A 218 -22.91 -13.38 0.03
C ALA A 218 -22.79 -14.80 0.57
N ASN A 219 -21.64 -15.10 1.18
CA ASN A 219 -21.27 -16.42 1.67
C ASN A 219 -21.08 -17.51 0.60
N THR A 220 -21.10 -17.20 -0.69
CA THR A 220 -20.78 -18.17 -1.75
C THR A 220 -19.67 -17.61 -2.64
N VAL A 221 -18.58 -18.37 -2.78
CA VAL A 221 -17.48 -18.04 -3.68
C VAL A 221 -17.33 -19.13 -4.73
N ALA A 222 -17.00 -18.74 -5.96
CA ALA A 222 -16.62 -19.70 -6.98
C ALA A 222 -15.09 -19.83 -6.99
N THR A 223 -14.60 -21.06 -7.03
CA THR A 223 -13.17 -21.37 -6.93
C THR A 223 -12.69 -22.20 -8.11
N ARG A 224 -11.41 -22.08 -8.43
CA ARG A 224 -10.69 -22.90 -9.42
C ARG A 224 -9.30 -23.25 -8.93
N ASP A 225 -8.82 -24.43 -9.33
CA ASP A 225 -7.46 -24.87 -9.03
C ASP A 225 -6.41 -24.09 -9.81
N LEU A 226 -6.72 -23.63 -11.04
CA LEU A 226 -5.81 -22.84 -11.86
C LEU A 226 -6.48 -21.54 -12.35
N SER A 227 -5.67 -20.50 -12.48
CA SER A 227 -6.06 -19.23 -13.07
C SER A 227 -5.97 -19.29 -14.60
N CYS A 228 -6.95 -18.72 -15.30
CA CYS A 228 -6.92 -18.55 -16.75
C CYS A 228 -7.26 -17.11 -17.11
N MET A 229 -6.52 -16.55 -18.07
CA MET A 229 -6.72 -15.20 -18.62
C MET A 229 -6.86 -15.21 -20.14
N CYS A 230 -7.49 -16.25 -20.70
CA CYS A 230 -7.91 -16.20 -22.10
C CYS A 230 -8.99 -15.14 -22.32
N ASP A 231 -9.23 -14.72 -23.56
CA ASP A 231 -10.19 -13.66 -23.89
C ASP A 231 -11.60 -13.94 -23.34
N ALA A 232 -12.04 -15.19 -23.30
CA ALA A 232 -13.31 -15.57 -22.69
C ALA A 232 -13.33 -15.36 -21.18
N CYS A 233 -12.24 -15.72 -20.48
CA CYS A 233 -12.12 -15.50 -19.04
C CYS A 233 -11.93 -14.01 -18.69
N LEU A 234 -11.26 -13.25 -19.58
CA LEU A 234 -11.07 -11.81 -19.42
C LEU A 234 -12.32 -11.01 -19.76
N SER A 235 -13.12 -11.41 -20.75
CA SER A 235 -14.38 -10.74 -21.06
C SER A 235 -15.52 -11.18 -20.13
N GLY A 236 -15.40 -12.37 -19.53
CA GLY A 236 -16.48 -13.02 -18.81
C GLY A 236 -17.57 -13.58 -19.74
N ILE A 237 -17.29 -13.64 -21.05
CA ILE A 237 -18.23 -14.04 -22.09
C ILE A 237 -17.65 -15.25 -22.83
N GLY A 238 -18.42 -16.33 -22.92
CA GLY A 238 -18.04 -17.55 -23.64
C GLY A 238 -17.31 -18.58 -22.77
N GLU A 239 -16.81 -19.63 -23.42
CA GLU A 239 -16.14 -20.75 -22.77
C GLU A 239 -14.62 -20.57 -22.74
N CYS A 240 -13.98 -21.08 -21.68
CA CYS A 240 -12.53 -21.02 -21.53
C CYS A 240 -11.85 -21.86 -22.62
N SER A 241 -10.98 -21.24 -23.43
CA SER A 241 -10.20 -21.94 -24.45
C SER A 241 -9.26 -23.01 -23.88
N ASN A 242 -8.91 -22.90 -22.59
CA ASN A 242 -8.00 -23.80 -21.89
C ASN A 242 -8.75 -24.81 -21.00
N ILE A 243 -9.93 -25.25 -21.41
CA ILE A 243 -10.79 -26.15 -20.61
C ILE A 243 -10.09 -27.48 -20.25
N GLU A 244 -9.17 -27.95 -21.10
CA GLU A 244 -8.39 -29.17 -20.85
C GLU A 244 -7.44 -29.03 -19.66
N SER A 245 -6.94 -27.82 -19.44
CA SER A 245 -5.97 -27.52 -18.37
C SER A 245 -6.64 -26.90 -17.14
N VAL A 246 -7.76 -26.20 -17.32
CA VAL A 246 -8.40 -25.39 -16.28
C VAL A 246 -9.81 -25.90 -16.02
N ALA A 247 -10.00 -26.47 -14.83
CA ALA A 247 -11.30 -26.95 -14.37
C ALA A 247 -12.37 -25.84 -14.39
N PRO A 248 -13.65 -26.20 -14.60
CA PRO A 248 -14.76 -25.25 -14.52
C PRO A 248 -14.84 -24.64 -13.11
N TRP A 249 -15.49 -23.47 -13.02
CA TRP A 249 -15.71 -22.82 -11.72
C TRP A 249 -16.59 -23.69 -10.83
N GLN A 250 -16.15 -23.92 -9.59
CA GLN A 250 -16.91 -24.67 -8.60
C GLN A 250 -17.40 -23.74 -7.50
N ASN A 251 -18.71 -23.73 -7.25
CA ASN A 251 -19.29 -22.93 -6.17
C ASN A 251 -19.03 -23.59 -4.82
N GLN A 252 -18.54 -22.81 -3.86
CA GLN A 252 -18.29 -23.22 -2.49
C GLN A 252 -19.00 -22.27 -1.53
N VAL A 253 -19.83 -22.84 -0.66
CA VAL A 253 -20.55 -22.10 0.38
C VAL A 253 -19.65 -21.97 1.61
N LEU A 254 -19.41 -20.73 2.02
CA LEU A 254 -18.74 -20.36 3.26
C LEU A 254 -19.72 -20.52 4.42
N LYS A 255 -19.40 -21.41 5.35
CA LYS A 255 -20.19 -21.57 6.58
C LYS A 255 -19.81 -20.47 7.56
N ALA A 256 -20.78 -19.64 7.95
CA ALA A 256 -20.61 -18.71 9.05
C ALA A 256 -20.43 -19.49 10.36
N VAL A 257 -19.44 -19.08 11.15
CA VAL A 257 -19.23 -19.58 12.51
C VAL A 257 -19.78 -18.51 13.45
N ALA A 258 -20.68 -18.89 14.35
CA ALA A 258 -21.13 -17.99 15.41
C ALA A 258 -19.90 -17.41 16.12
N PRO A 259 -19.85 -16.10 16.41
CA PRO A 259 -18.68 -15.50 17.04
C PRO A 259 -18.36 -16.28 18.31
N ALA A 260 -17.15 -16.87 18.36
CA ALA A 260 -16.73 -17.62 19.52
C ALA A 260 -16.87 -16.70 20.74
N GLN A 261 -17.76 -17.06 21.67
CA GLN A 261 -17.83 -16.38 22.96
C GLN A 261 -16.45 -16.53 23.60
N GLN A 262 -15.64 -15.48 23.56
CA GLN A 262 -14.39 -15.48 24.30
C GLN A 262 -14.75 -15.68 25.77
N PRO A 263 -14.11 -16.63 26.48
CA PRO A 263 -14.38 -16.84 27.90
C PRO A 263 -14.30 -15.49 28.61
N ALA A 264 -15.29 -15.17 29.46
CA ALA A 264 -15.40 -13.85 30.12
C ALA A 264 -14.08 -13.42 30.79
N ALA A 265 -13.30 -14.39 31.30
CA ALA A 265 -11.96 -14.19 31.84
C ALA A 265 -10.97 -13.56 30.85
N ARG A 266 -10.95 -13.99 29.57
CA ARG A 266 -10.06 -13.43 28.54
C ARG A 266 -10.49 -12.02 28.13
N ARG A 267 -11.80 -11.76 28.09
CA ARG A 267 -12.36 -10.43 27.82
C ARG A 267 -12.01 -9.44 28.94
N GLN A 268 -12.07 -9.87 30.20
CA GLN A 268 -11.65 -9.08 31.36
C GLN A 268 -10.15 -8.80 31.35
N GLN A 269 -9.31 -9.79 31.02
CA GLN A 269 -7.86 -9.59 30.91
C GLN A 269 -7.49 -8.60 29.79
N ILE A 270 -8.14 -8.68 28.63
CA ILE A 270 -7.94 -7.73 27.52
C ILE A 270 -8.37 -6.32 27.95
N GLN A 271 -9.55 -6.18 28.57
CA GLN A 271 -10.02 -4.87 29.07
C GLN A 271 -9.11 -4.29 30.15
N GLN A 272 -8.58 -5.10 31.06
CA GLN A 272 -7.61 -4.67 32.06
C GLN A 272 -6.29 -4.23 31.42
N ARG A 273 -5.83 -4.93 30.38
CA ARG A 273 -4.59 -4.60 29.65
C ARG A 273 -4.72 -3.28 28.88
N VAL A 274 -5.86 -3.07 28.20
CA VAL A 274 -6.18 -1.82 27.51
C VAL A 274 -6.30 -0.66 28.51
N ARG A 275 -6.98 -0.85 29.65
CA ARG A 275 -7.06 0.17 30.72
C ARG A 275 -5.70 0.55 31.27
N ARG A 276 -4.80 -0.41 31.49
CA ARG A 276 -3.43 -0.15 31.93
C ARG A 276 -2.64 0.65 30.89
N GLN A 277 -2.75 0.31 29.60
CA GLN A 277 -2.08 1.06 28.53
C GLN A 277 -2.59 2.51 28.42
N LEU A 278 -3.91 2.72 28.54
CA LEU A 278 -4.50 4.06 28.54
C LEU A 278 -4.08 4.87 29.78
N ALA A 279 -3.98 4.26 30.96
CA ALA A 279 -3.51 4.92 32.17
C ALA A 279 -2.02 5.34 32.08
N VAL A 280 -1.17 4.50 31.46
CA VAL A 280 0.23 4.86 31.19
C VAL A 280 0.34 6.03 30.23
N ARG A 281 -0.54 6.12 29.22
CA ARG A 281 -0.59 7.24 28.26
C ARG A 281 -1.07 8.54 28.92
N ALA A 282 -2.00 8.47 29.86
CA ALA A 282 -2.52 9.63 30.60
C ALA A 282 -1.50 10.21 31.61
N ASN A 283 -0.59 9.38 32.13
CA ASN A 283 0.45 9.80 33.07
C ASN A 283 1.77 10.21 32.40
N ARG A 284 1.82 10.32 31.06
CA ARG A 284 3.00 10.81 30.36
C ARG A 284 3.03 12.35 30.49
N PRO A 285 4.07 12.95 31.08
CA PRO A 285 4.16 14.40 31.13
C PRO A 285 4.18 14.96 29.71
N PRO A 286 3.52 16.12 29.46
CA PRO A 286 3.55 16.74 28.15
C PRO A 286 5.00 17.01 27.75
N ALA A 287 5.34 16.69 26.50
CA ALA A 287 6.66 16.98 25.95
C ALA A 287 6.95 18.48 26.10
N LEU A 288 8.13 18.80 26.63
CA LEU A 288 8.60 20.17 26.76
C LEU A 288 8.63 20.81 25.36
N VAL A 289 7.72 21.73 25.09
CA VAL A 289 7.78 22.59 23.90
C VAL A 289 8.96 23.52 24.10
N VAL A 290 10.10 23.20 23.47
CA VAL A 290 11.21 24.14 23.35
C VAL A 290 10.75 25.25 22.41
N ARG A 291 10.35 26.39 22.99
CA ARG A 291 10.12 27.63 22.24
C ARG A 291 11.46 28.04 21.62
N ALA A 292 11.55 28.01 20.29
CA ALA A 292 12.60 28.69 19.56
C ALA A 292 12.49 30.20 19.86
N ALA A 293 13.44 30.72 20.64
CA ALA A 293 13.59 32.15 20.81
C ALA A 293 14.03 32.77 19.48
N ALA A 294 13.31 33.80 19.05
CA ALA A 294 13.67 34.60 17.89
C ALA A 294 15.07 35.19 18.09
N VAL A 295 16.01 34.82 17.21
CA VAL A 295 17.31 35.50 17.12
C VAL A 295 17.10 36.76 16.29
N ASN A 296 17.31 37.87 16.96
CA ASN A 296 17.27 39.24 16.46
C ASN A 296 18.36 39.42 15.38
N GLN A 297 18.00 39.61 14.12
CA GLN A 297 18.94 40.07 13.10
C GLN A 297 19.19 41.58 13.32
N GLN A 298 20.26 41.89 14.05
CA GLN A 298 20.87 43.21 13.99
C GLN A 298 21.72 43.30 12.72
N VAL A 299 21.30 44.21 11.85
CA VAL A 299 22.04 44.74 10.72
C VAL A 299 23.38 45.30 11.24
N PHE A 300 24.49 44.67 10.87
CA PHE A 300 25.80 45.31 10.93
C PHE A 300 26.16 45.78 9.52
N VAL A 301 26.07 47.09 9.33
CA VAL A 301 26.72 47.80 8.23
C VAL A 301 28.20 47.91 8.63
N SER A 302 29.09 47.39 7.80
CA SER A 302 30.51 47.74 7.85
C SER A 302 30.91 48.28 6.49
N ASP A 303 31.02 49.60 6.42
CA ASP A 303 31.85 50.34 5.47
C ASP A 303 33.25 49.76 5.45
N THR A 304 33.74 49.42 4.26
CA THR A 304 35.10 49.78 3.83
C THR A 304 35.11 49.85 2.30
N SER A 305 35.39 51.05 1.81
CA SER A 305 35.89 51.35 0.48
C SER A 305 37.09 50.47 0.11
N ASP A 306 37.14 49.99 -1.13
CA ASP A 306 38.14 50.47 -2.08
C ASP A 306 37.93 49.85 -3.47
N THR A 307 38.13 50.73 -4.45
CA THR A 307 38.30 50.55 -5.90
C THR A 307 39.15 49.31 -6.25
N ASP A 308 38.96 48.59 -7.36
CA ASP A 308 39.25 49.07 -8.71
C ASP A 308 38.95 47.99 -9.79
N SER A 309 38.56 48.51 -10.95
CA SER A 309 38.67 48.04 -12.35
C SER A 309 38.71 46.55 -12.81
N SER A 310 37.85 46.36 -13.83
CA SER A 310 38.12 45.71 -15.14
C SER A 310 37.92 44.19 -15.32
N SER A 311 36.84 43.87 -16.04
CA SER A 311 36.68 42.71 -16.95
C SER A 311 37.54 42.92 -18.23
N PRO A 312 37.59 42.04 -19.26
CA PRO A 312 36.78 40.84 -19.53
C PRO A 312 37.62 39.68 -20.18
N PRO A 313 37.16 38.93 -21.22
CA PRO A 313 36.69 37.55 -21.13
C PRO A 313 37.55 36.58 -21.98
N PHE A 314 37.36 35.26 -21.89
CA PHE A 314 37.78 34.38 -22.99
C PHE A 314 36.84 33.21 -23.25
N SER A 315 36.46 33.11 -24.52
CA SER A 315 35.67 32.10 -25.18
C SER A 315 36.54 31.00 -25.79
N SER A 316 35.89 29.85 -26.04
CA SER A 316 36.03 28.94 -27.19
C SER A 316 37.33 28.13 -27.44
N SER A 317 37.10 26.80 -27.54
CA SER A 317 37.47 25.87 -28.63
C SER A 317 38.87 25.23 -28.77
N THR A 318 38.85 23.87 -28.71
CA THR A 318 39.53 22.84 -29.55
C THR A 318 41.00 22.42 -29.21
N PRO A 319 41.57 21.35 -29.83
CA PRO A 319 41.38 19.93 -29.50
C PRO A 319 42.71 19.10 -29.46
N PHE A 320 42.60 17.77 -29.31
CA PHE A 320 43.59 16.71 -29.66
C PHE A 320 45.02 16.78 -29.10
N THR A 321 45.36 15.79 -28.26
CA THR A 321 46.38 14.74 -28.53
C THR A 321 46.08 13.53 -27.67
#